data_AF-A0AAU2SD22-F1
#
_entry.id   AF-A0AAU2SD22-F1
#
_cell.length_a   1.000
_cell.length_b   1.000
_cell.length_c   1.000
_cell.angle_alpha   90.00
_cell.angle_beta   90.00
_cell.angle_gamma   90.00
#
_symmetry.space_group_name_H-M   'P 1'
#
loop_
_entity.id
_entity.type
_entity.pdbx_description
1 polymer ?
#
loop_
_entity_poly.entity_id
_entity_poly.type
_entity_poly.pdbx_seq_one_letter_code
_entity_poly.pdbx_strand_id
1 'polypeptide(L)'
;MTATTDTAGTTIDTLRFATAGSVDDGKSTLVGRLLHDSKSVLADQLEAVAHASRNRGQETPDLALLTDGLRAEREQGITIDVAYRYFATPVRRFILADTPGHVQYTRNMVTGASTAELTIILVDARNGVVEQTRRHAAIAALLRVPHVVLAVNKMDLVGYEEKEFDRIVEDFAGHAAELGLPSFTPIPVSALVGDNVVDRSAHMDWFGGPALLEFLENVPVGVEAADAPARFPVQYVIRDGEVRHYAGQLVSGALRVGDRVTVHPSGESSEITGIDVLGVPAEVAYAPQSIGVRLADQRDVSRGDMITAGVDVPALTRDVRASVCHLADRPLRIGDRVLVRHTTRTVKAIVKDLDGAGELSANDLGRVTLRTAEPLALDDYALSRRTGAFILIDPADGSTLTAGMVELS
;
A
#
# COMPACT_ATOMS: atom_id res chain seq x y z
N MET A 1 -1.87 -47.87 5.28
CA MET A 1 -1.10 -46.75 4.73
C MET A 1 -1.96 -46.07 3.69
N THR A 2 -2.78 -45.14 4.15
CA THR A 2 -3.65 -44.32 3.31
C THR A 2 -3.09 -42.91 3.41
N ALA A 3 -2.45 -42.45 2.34
CA ALA A 3 -1.95 -41.10 2.22
C ALA A 3 -3.14 -40.14 2.20
N THR A 4 -3.28 -39.36 3.26
CA THR A 4 -4.16 -38.20 3.32
C THR A 4 -3.57 -37.16 2.37
N THR A 5 -4.21 -36.98 1.22
CA THR A 5 -4.00 -35.83 0.33
C THR A 5 -4.37 -34.58 1.11
N ASP A 6 -3.35 -33.82 1.47
CA ASP A 6 -3.45 -32.49 2.03
C ASP A 6 -4.22 -31.61 1.04
N THR A 7 -5.45 -31.25 1.39
CA THR A 7 -6.27 -30.35 0.59
C THR A 7 -5.86 -28.95 0.99
N ALA A 8 -4.71 -28.49 0.51
CA ALA A 8 -4.33 -27.10 0.57
C ALA A 8 -5.41 -26.30 -0.18
N GLY A 9 -6.33 -25.68 0.57
CA GLY A 9 -7.35 -24.81 0.00
C GLY A 9 -6.63 -23.74 -0.81
N THR A 10 -6.84 -23.71 -2.11
CA THR A 10 -6.24 -22.73 -3.02
C THR A 10 -6.70 -21.35 -2.56
N THR A 11 -5.89 -20.66 -1.77
CA THR A 11 -6.16 -19.29 -1.35
C THR A 11 -6.12 -18.43 -2.61
N ILE A 12 -7.29 -17.99 -3.06
CA ILE A 12 -7.40 -17.00 -4.15
C ILE A 12 -6.62 -15.77 -3.71
N ASP A 13 -5.53 -15.52 -4.41
CA ASP A 13 -4.60 -14.43 -4.14
C ASP A 13 -5.28 -13.06 -4.32
N THR A 14 -4.84 -12.04 -3.59
CA THR A 14 -5.45 -10.71 -3.55
C THR A 14 -4.44 -9.63 -3.93
N LEU A 15 -4.66 -8.96 -5.07
CA LEU A 15 -3.87 -7.81 -5.50
C LEU A 15 -4.47 -6.51 -4.95
N ARG A 16 -3.66 -5.72 -4.24
CA ARG A 16 -3.98 -4.32 -3.91
C ARG A 16 -3.35 -3.38 -4.93
N PHE A 17 -4.15 -2.55 -5.59
CA PHE A 17 -3.60 -1.57 -6.53
C PHE A 17 -4.29 -0.21 -6.45
N ALA A 18 -3.58 0.83 -6.89
CA ALA A 18 -4.08 2.20 -6.95
C ALA A 18 -4.11 2.73 -8.39
N THR A 19 -5.07 3.59 -8.71
CA THR A 19 -5.10 4.36 -9.97
C THR A 19 -4.67 5.79 -9.71
N ALA A 20 -3.80 6.32 -10.56
CA ALA A 20 -3.31 7.70 -10.55
C ALA A 20 -3.25 8.25 -11.98
N GLY A 21 -3.24 9.58 -12.14
CA GLY A 21 -3.33 10.24 -13.46
C GLY A 21 -3.94 11.63 -13.34
N SER A 22 -3.79 12.46 -14.36
CA SER A 22 -4.32 13.82 -14.43
C SER A 22 -5.86 13.86 -14.37
N VAL A 23 -6.41 15.07 -14.24
CA VAL A 23 -7.82 15.32 -14.52
C VAL A 23 -8.05 15.01 -16.00
N ASP A 24 -9.18 14.38 -16.33
CA ASP A 24 -9.54 13.95 -17.68
C ASP A 24 -8.73 12.81 -18.31
N ASP A 25 -7.68 12.26 -17.69
CA ASP A 25 -6.95 11.09 -18.22
C ASP A 25 -7.82 9.80 -18.28
N GLY A 26 -9.05 9.84 -17.77
CA GLY A 26 -10.03 8.76 -17.89
C GLY A 26 -9.92 7.70 -16.82
N LYS A 27 -9.39 8.03 -15.62
CA LYS A 27 -9.29 7.11 -14.47
C LYS A 27 -10.62 6.46 -14.11
N SER A 28 -11.64 7.26 -13.83
CA SER A 28 -12.96 6.77 -13.44
C SER A 28 -13.62 5.96 -14.57
N THR A 29 -13.36 6.32 -15.83
CA THR A 29 -13.81 5.54 -17.00
C THR A 29 -13.13 4.17 -17.04
N LEU A 30 -11.82 4.11 -16.84
CA LEU A 30 -11.06 2.84 -16.83
C LEU A 30 -11.53 1.94 -15.68
N VAL A 31 -11.68 2.51 -14.48
CA VAL A 31 -12.22 1.80 -13.31
C VAL A 31 -13.62 1.29 -13.58
N GLY A 32 -14.52 2.14 -14.08
CA GLY A 32 -15.88 1.75 -14.43
C GLY A 32 -15.92 0.64 -15.47
N ARG A 33 -15.05 0.70 -16.48
CA ARG A 33 -14.91 -0.32 -17.53
C ARG A 33 -14.42 -1.65 -16.96
N LEU A 34 -13.35 -1.65 -16.16
CA LEU A 34 -12.85 -2.85 -15.48
C LEU A 34 -13.94 -3.51 -14.64
N LEU A 35 -14.71 -2.72 -13.88
CA LEU A 35 -15.80 -3.22 -13.05
C LEU A 35 -16.96 -3.78 -13.88
N HIS A 36 -17.38 -3.05 -14.92
CA HIS A 36 -18.49 -3.46 -15.78
C HIS A 36 -18.16 -4.74 -16.58
N ASP A 37 -17.01 -4.77 -17.23
CA ASP A 37 -16.65 -5.82 -18.17
C ASP A 37 -16.08 -7.07 -17.48
N SER A 38 -15.54 -6.96 -16.25
CA SER A 38 -15.15 -8.12 -15.45
C SER A 38 -16.32 -8.95 -14.92
N LYS A 39 -17.58 -8.55 -15.20
CA LYS A 39 -18.84 -9.23 -14.82
C LYS A 39 -19.03 -9.47 -13.31
N SER A 40 -18.13 -8.97 -12.47
CA SER A 40 -18.11 -9.21 -11.02
C SER A 40 -18.85 -8.16 -10.19
N VAL A 41 -19.51 -7.20 -10.84
CA VAL A 41 -20.07 -6.02 -10.17
C VAL A 41 -21.59 -6.04 -9.97
N LEU A 42 -22.33 -7.03 -10.45
CA LEU A 42 -23.79 -7.01 -10.25
C LEU A 42 -24.30 -7.84 -9.06
N ALA A 43 -23.90 -9.09 -8.84
CA ALA A 43 -24.64 -9.96 -7.91
C ALA A 43 -24.52 -9.52 -6.43
N ASP A 44 -23.31 -9.48 -5.88
CA ASP A 44 -23.10 -9.27 -4.44
C ASP A 44 -23.34 -7.83 -4.00
N GLN A 45 -23.02 -6.86 -4.87
CA GLN A 45 -23.22 -5.43 -4.62
C GLN A 45 -24.71 -5.04 -4.76
N LEU A 46 -25.44 -5.61 -5.73
CA LEU A 46 -26.90 -5.41 -5.79
C LEU A 46 -27.61 -6.06 -4.60
N GLU A 47 -27.14 -7.20 -4.09
CA GLU A 47 -27.70 -7.81 -2.88
C GLU A 47 -27.50 -6.93 -1.64
N ALA A 48 -26.30 -6.39 -1.44
CA ALA A 48 -25.99 -5.49 -0.34
C ALA A 48 -26.79 -4.18 -0.41
N VAL A 49 -26.91 -3.58 -1.60
CA VAL A 49 -27.71 -2.37 -1.84
C VAL A 49 -29.20 -2.64 -1.67
N ALA A 50 -29.70 -3.76 -2.20
CA ALA A 50 -31.10 -4.16 -2.02
C ALA A 50 -31.41 -4.42 -0.53
N HIS A 51 -30.49 -5.00 0.23
CA HIS A 51 -30.64 -5.18 1.66
C HIS A 51 -30.65 -3.85 2.44
N ALA A 52 -29.75 -2.92 2.09
CA ALA A 52 -29.69 -1.60 2.71
C ALA A 52 -30.92 -0.74 2.37
N SER A 53 -31.42 -0.79 1.13
CA SER A 53 -32.65 -0.09 0.71
C SER A 53 -33.90 -0.67 1.38
N ARG A 54 -33.99 -2.00 1.53
CA ARG A 54 -35.07 -2.65 2.30
C ARG A 54 -35.08 -2.21 3.77
N ASN A 55 -33.92 -2.11 4.40
CA ASN A 55 -33.80 -1.59 5.77
C ASN A 55 -34.22 -0.11 5.91
N ARG A 56 -34.22 0.65 4.80
CA ARG A 56 -34.70 2.03 4.72
C ARG A 56 -36.15 2.15 4.25
N GLY A 57 -36.86 1.04 4.07
CA GLY A 57 -38.27 1.00 3.66
C GLY A 57 -38.52 1.26 2.17
N GLN A 58 -37.50 1.14 1.33
CA GLN A 58 -37.63 1.29 -0.13
C GLN A 58 -37.76 -0.08 -0.79
N GLU A 59 -38.77 -0.26 -1.66
CA GLU A 59 -39.00 -1.54 -2.38
C GLU A 59 -38.06 -1.73 -3.57
N THR A 60 -37.58 -0.63 -4.17
CA THR A 60 -36.63 -0.65 -5.30
C THR A 60 -35.21 -0.39 -4.78
N PRO A 61 -34.18 -1.14 -5.24
CA PRO A 61 -32.79 -0.88 -4.86
C PRO A 61 -32.37 0.54 -5.25
N ASP A 62 -31.90 1.31 -4.27
CA ASP A 62 -31.43 2.67 -4.51
C ASP A 62 -29.99 2.61 -5.04
N LEU A 63 -29.88 2.59 -6.37
CA LEU A 63 -28.60 2.53 -7.08
C LEU A 63 -27.70 3.75 -6.80
N ALA A 64 -28.22 4.83 -6.20
CA ALA A 64 -27.42 5.95 -5.74
C ALA A 64 -26.44 5.54 -4.62
N LEU A 65 -26.74 4.47 -3.87
CA LEU A 65 -25.88 3.92 -2.82
C LEU A 65 -24.61 3.23 -3.37
N LEU A 66 -24.59 2.82 -4.64
CA LEU A 66 -23.38 2.31 -5.30
C LEU A 66 -22.37 3.43 -5.60
N THR A 67 -22.85 4.67 -5.61
CA THR A 67 -22.14 5.85 -6.11
C THR A 67 -22.02 6.97 -5.08
N ASP A 68 -22.26 6.69 -3.78
CA ASP A 68 -22.03 7.65 -2.70
C ASP A 68 -20.53 7.81 -2.38
N GLY A 69 -19.80 8.32 -3.37
CA GLY A 69 -18.70 9.25 -3.13
C GLY A 69 -19.33 10.64 -3.09
N LEU A 70 -19.24 11.28 -1.91
CA LEU A 70 -19.69 12.61 -1.50
C LEU A 70 -20.43 13.47 -2.56
N ARG A 71 -21.60 14.03 -2.23
CA ARG A 71 -22.38 14.99 -3.06
C ARG A 71 -21.53 16.04 -3.82
N ALA A 72 -20.42 16.50 -3.24
CA ALA A 72 -19.46 17.42 -3.86
C ALA A 72 -18.71 16.84 -5.08
N GLU A 73 -18.38 15.53 -5.08
CA GLU A 73 -17.75 14.83 -6.20
C GLU A 73 -18.67 14.79 -7.43
N ARG A 74 -19.97 14.54 -7.22
CA ARG A 74 -20.97 14.53 -8.30
C ARG A 74 -21.22 15.92 -8.89
N GLU A 75 -21.16 16.97 -8.07
CA GLU A 75 -21.34 18.36 -8.52
C GLU A 75 -20.13 18.88 -9.32
N GLN A 76 -18.92 18.36 -9.05
CA GLN A 76 -17.68 18.82 -9.68
C GLN A 76 -17.09 17.84 -10.71
N GLY A 77 -17.57 16.60 -10.79
CA GLY A 77 -17.08 15.59 -11.73
C GLY A 77 -15.67 15.08 -11.46
N ILE A 78 -15.20 15.14 -10.20
CA ILE A 78 -13.85 14.74 -9.77
C ILE A 78 -13.91 13.78 -8.57
N THR A 79 -12.94 12.87 -8.46
CA THR A 79 -12.69 12.07 -7.24
C THR A 79 -12.00 12.95 -6.21
N ILE A 80 -12.54 13.06 -4.98
CA ILE A 80 -12.03 13.92 -3.90
C ILE A 80 -11.33 13.09 -2.82
N ASP A 81 -11.84 11.91 -2.47
CA ASP A 81 -11.23 11.01 -1.47
C ASP A 81 -10.87 9.63 -2.09
N VAL A 82 -10.03 8.84 -1.40
CA VAL A 82 -9.67 7.50 -1.88
C VAL A 82 -10.89 6.57 -1.77
N ALA A 83 -11.47 6.21 -2.90
CA ALA A 83 -12.57 5.25 -2.93
C ALA A 83 -12.03 3.83 -3.12
N TYR A 84 -12.30 2.96 -2.15
CA TYR A 84 -11.95 1.54 -2.28
C TYR A 84 -13.06 0.77 -3.01
N ARG A 85 -12.67 0.07 -4.07
CA ARG A 85 -13.54 -0.82 -4.85
C ARG A 85 -13.00 -2.25 -4.78
N TYR A 86 -13.91 -3.21 -4.71
CA TYR A 86 -13.59 -4.62 -4.60
C TYR A 86 -14.19 -5.37 -5.78
N PHE A 87 -13.39 -6.20 -6.43
CA PHE A 87 -13.85 -7.11 -7.47
C PHE A 87 -12.98 -8.36 -7.47
N ALA A 88 -13.39 -9.38 -8.21
CA ALA A 88 -12.64 -10.62 -8.35
C ALA A 88 -12.80 -11.16 -9.77
N THR A 89 -11.89 -12.01 -10.17
CA THR A 89 -12.03 -12.89 -11.33
C THR A 89 -12.01 -14.34 -10.84
N PRO A 90 -12.21 -15.34 -11.70
CA PRO A 90 -12.11 -16.75 -11.28
C PRO A 90 -10.75 -17.12 -10.67
N VAL A 91 -9.69 -16.34 -10.95
CA VAL A 91 -8.31 -16.65 -10.55
C VAL A 91 -7.76 -15.70 -9.48
N ARG A 92 -8.33 -14.51 -9.27
CA ARG A 92 -7.76 -13.51 -8.35
C ARG A 92 -8.78 -12.53 -7.75
N ARG A 93 -8.52 -12.03 -6.54
CA ARG A 93 -9.25 -10.94 -5.90
C ARG A 93 -8.51 -9.61 -6.04
N PHE A 94 -9.26 -8.52 -6.07
CA PHE A 94 -8.73 -7.19 -6.30
C PHE A 94 -9.28 -6.19 -5.28
N ILE A 95 -8.39 -5.37 -4.74
CA ILE A 95 -8.72 -4.20 -3.94
C ILE A 95 -8.14 -3.00 -4.67
N LEU A 96 -9.01 -2.20 -5.29
CA LEU A 96 -8.66 -1.00 -6.02
C LEU A 96 -8.85 0.23 -5.13
N ALA A 97 -7.80 1.05 -5.00
CA ALA A 97 -7.86 2.39 -4.45
C ALA A 97 -7.93 3.43 -5.59
N ASP A 98 -9.11 4.02 -5.81
CA ASP A 98 -9.27 5.10 -6.79
C ASP A 98 -8.79 6.42 -6.18
N THR A 99 -7.63 6.91 -6.63
CA THR A 99 -7.04 8.13 -6.07
C THR A 99 -7.37 9.37 -6.93
N PRO A 100 -7.65 10.51 -6.29
CA PRO A 100 -7.89 11.77 -7.00
C PRO A 100 -6.75 12.19 -7.92
N GLY A 101 -7.07 12.81 -9.05
CA GLY A 101 -6.08 13.27 -10.03
C GLY A 101 -5.58 14.70 -9.87
N HIS A 102 -6.16 15.48 -8.96
CA HIS A 102 -5.81 16.90 -8.82
C HIS A 102 -4.61 17.09 -7.89
N VAL A 103 -3.78 18.10 -8.18
CA VAL A 103 -2.57 18.44 -7.41
C VAL A 103 -2.83 18.60 -5.90
N GLN A 104 -4.02 19.10 -5.55
CA GLN A 104 -4.43 19.32 -4.16
C GLN A 104 -4.67 18.03 -3.36
N TYR A 105 -4.54 16.85 -3.99
CA TYR A 105 -4.86 15.55 -3.39
C TYR A 105 -3.68 14.56 -3.41
N THR A 106 -2.44 15.04 -3.50
CA THR A 106 -1.22 14.22 -3.34
C THR A 106 -1.30 13.33 -2.08
N ARG A 107 -1.81 13.86 -0.96
CA ARG A 107 -2.01 13.11 0.29
C ARG A 107 -2.92 11.87 0.12
N ASN A 108 -3.90 11.95 -0.76
CA ASN A 108 -4.84 10.86 -1.02
C ASN A 108 -4.17 9.79 -1.88
N MET A 109 -3.38 10.20 -2.88
CA MET A 109 -2.52 9.24 -3.59
C MET A 109 -1.55 8.55 -2.63
N VAL A 110 -0.91 9.28 -1.72
CA VAL A 110 0.01 8.68 -0.73
C VAL A 110 -0.72 7.67 0.14
N THR A 111 -1.92 8.00 0.60
CA THR A 111 -2.75 7.09 1.40
C THR A 111 -3.08 5.81 0.62
N GLY A 112 -3.58 5.92 -0.62
CA GLY A 112 -3.93 4.77 -1.44
C GLY A 112 -2.71 3.93 -1.87
N ALA A 113 -1.64 4.57 -2.31
CA ALA A 113 -0.43 3.91 -2.82
C ALA A 113 0.44 3.28 -1.71
N SER A 114 0.32 3.76 -0.46
CA SER A 114 1.12 3.25 0.68
C SER A 114 0.88 1.77 0.98
N THR A 115 -0.29 1.25 0.62
CA THR A 115 -0.66 -0.17 0.81
C THR A 115 -0.75 -0.94 -0.51
N ALA A 116 -0.54 -0.25 -1.64
CA ALA A 116 -0.61 -0.84 -2.96
C ALA A 116 0.64 -1.66 -3.28
N GLU A 117 0.41 -2.76 -3.99
CA GLU A 117 1.40 -3.62 -4.62
C GLU A 117 1.62 -3.20 -6.08
N LEU A 118 0.64 -2.51 -6.66
CA LEU A 118 0.69 -1.98 -8.01
C LEU A 118 0.07 -0.57 -8.09
N THR A 119 0.63 0.30 -8.93
CA THR A 119 0.01 1.58 -9.28
C THR A 119 -0.16 1.67 -10.80
N ILE A 120 -1.37 1.97 -11.26
CA ILE A 120 -1.67 2.30 -12.66
C ILE A 120 -1.63 3.82 -12.80
N ILE A 121 -0.66 4.32 -13.55
CA ILE A 121 -0.53 5.72 -13.92
C ILE A 121 -1.14 5.88 -15.32
N LEU A 122 -2.29 6.53 -15.40
CA LEU A 122 -2.97 6.83 -16.66
C LEU A 122 -2.38 8.09 -17.29
N VAL A 123 -2.28 8.08 -18.61
CA VAL A 123 -1.85 9.21 -19.43
C VAL A 123 -2.77 9.32 -20.64
N ASP A 124 -3.38 10.49 -20.89
CA ASP A 124 -4.08 10.76 -22.14
C ASP A 124 -3.10 10.83 -23.32
N ALA A 125 -3.29 9.97 -24.32
CA ALA A 125 -2.44 9.88 -25.50
C ALA A 125 -2.31 11.21 -26.27
N ARG A 126 -3.31 12.08 -26.18
CA ARG A 126 -3.29 13.39 -26.85
C ARG A 126 -2.36 14.38 -26.15
N ASN A 127 -2.21 14.25 -24.84
CA ASN A 127 -1.46 15.17 -24.00
C ASN A 127 -0.03 14.65 -23.72
N GLY A 128 0.14 13.33 -23.69
CA GLY A 128 1.39 12.70 -23.26
C GLY A 128 1.70 12.98 -21.79
N VAL A 129 2.99 12.89 -21.43
CA VAL A 129 3.42 13.02 -20.04
C VAL A 129 3.32 14.48 -19.56
N VAL A 130 2.43 14.72 -18.60
CA VAL A 130 2.24 16.04 -17.96
C VAL A 130 2.88 16.09 -16.55
N GLU A 131 2.94 17.28 -15.94
CA GLU A 131 3.52 17.47 -14.60
C GLU A 131 2.88 16.53 -13.55
N GLN A 132 1.56 16.34 -13.62
CA GLN A 132 0.84 15.45 -12.71
C GLN A 132 1.25 13.99 -12.88
N THR A 133 1.47 13.52 -14.12
CA THR A 133 2.02 12.18 -14.40
C THR A 133 3.38 12.00 -13.73
N ARG A 134 4.28 12.98 -13.87
CA ARG A 134 5.60 12.96 -13.23
C ARG A 134 5.50 12.93 -11.72
N ARG A 135 4.58 13.70 -11.14
CA ARG A 135 4.33 13.73 -9.69
C ARG A 135 3.81 12.38 -9.18
N HIS A 136 2.87 11.76 -9.88
CA HIS A 136 2.36 10.43 -9.53
C HIS A 136 3.46 9.36 -9.62
N ALA A 137 4.30 9.42 -10.66
CA ALA A 137 5.47 8.55 -10.77
C ALA A 137 6.44 8.76 -9.60
N ALA A 138 6.69 10.02 -9.19
CA ALA A 138 7.54 10.34 -8.06
C ALA A 138 6.99 9.78 -6.74
N ILE A 139 5.68 9.89 -6.51
CA ILE A 139 5.02 9.32 -5.33
C ILE A 139 5.10 7.79 -5.35
N ALA A 140 4.86 7.15 -6.49
CA ALA A 140 4.95 5.71 -6.63
C ALA A 140 6.38 5.19 -6.38
N ALA A 141 7.40 5.89 -6.88
CA ALA A 141 8.81 5.60 -6.62
C ALA A 141 9.18 5.81 -5.15
N LEU A 142 8.76 6.93 -4.56
CA LEU A 142 9.01 7.27 -3.17
C LEU A 142 8.40 6.25 -2.20
N LEU A 143 7.17 5.80 -2.47
CA LEU A 143 6.47 4.76 -1.71
C LEU A 143 6.90 3.33 -2.08
N ARG A 144 7.85 3.20 -3.03
CA ARG A 144 8.36 1.93 -3.55
C ARG A 144 7.25 0.96 -3.88
N VAL A 145 6.27 1.43 -4.65
CA VAL A 145 5.21 0.55 -5.15
C VAL A 145 5.88 -0.51 -6.04
N PRO A 146 5.73 -1.82 -5.73
CA PRO A 146 6.46 -2.89 -6.40
C PRO A 146 6.28 -2.91 -7.92
N HIS A 147 5.06 -2.64 -8.39
CA HIS A 147 4.72 -2.65 -9.80
C HIS A 147 4.11 -1.32 -10.23
N VAL A 148 4.56 -0.79 -11.37
CA VAL A 148 3.97 0.39 -11.99
C VAL A 148 3.52 0.06 -13.39
N VAL A 149 2.27 0.40 -13.72
CA VAL A 149 1.71 0.30 -15.06
C VAL A 149 1.55 1.70 -15.63
N LEU A 150 2.07 1.95 -16.83
CA LEU A 150 1.78 3.16 -17.60
C LEU A 150 0.64 2.84 -18.57
N ALA A 151 -0.58 3.23 -18.22
CA ALA A 151 -1.75 3.04 -19.07
C ALA A 151 -1.91 4.23 -20.01
N VAL A 152 -1.48 4.09 -21.26
CA VAL A 152 -1.61 5.13 -22.29
C VAL A 152 -3.03 5.06 -22.83
N ASN A 153 -3.89 5.93 -22.30
CA ASN A 153 -5.34 5.90 -22.52
C ASN A 153 -5.75 6.79 -23.71
N LYS A 154 -6.96 6.56 -24.22
CA LYS A 154 -7.56 7.28 -25.36
C LYS A 154 -6.83 7.08 -26.68
N MET A 155 -6.29 5.88 -26.90
CA MET A 155 -5.65 5.52 -28.17
C MET A 155 -6.60 5.66 -29.38
N ASP A 156 -7.91 5.54 -29.16
CA ASP A 156 -8.95 5.80 -30.16
C ASP A 156 -8.90 7.23 -30.73
N LEU A 157 -8.51 8.21 -29.92
CA LEU A 157 -8.46 9.61 -30.33
C LEU A 157 -7.18 9.99 -31.09
N VAL A 158 -6.16 9.12 -31.05
CA VAL A 158 -4.91 9.25 -31.82
C VAL A 158 -4.82 8.20 -32.92
N GLY A 159 -5.96 7.63 -33.33
CA GLY A 159 -6.02 6.69 -34.45
C GLY A 159 -5.30 5.36 -34.21
N TYR A 160 -5.08 4.97 -32.95
CA TYR A 160 -4.40 3.74 -32.55
C TYR A 160 -2.95 3.62 -33.08
N GLU A 161 -2.29 4.75 -33.34
CA GLU A 161 -0.95 4.78 -33.93
C GLU A 161 0.16 4.36 -32.93
N GLU A 162 0.96 3.36 -33.29
CA GLU A 162 2.11 2.85 -32.50
C GLU A 162 3.12 3.95 -32.15
N LYS A 163 3.44 4.82 -33.12
CA LYS A 163 4.40 5.93 -32.93
C LYS A 163 4.03 6.87 -31.77
N GLU A 164 2.73 7.11 -31.53
CA GLU A 164 2.28 8.00 -30.46
C GLU A 164 2.41 7.31 -29.10
N PHE A 165 2.12 6.02 -29.04
CA PHE A 165 2.37 5.21 -27.86
C PHE A 165 3.86 5.18 -27.51
N ASP A 166 4.72 4.84 -28.49
CA ASP A 166 6.17 4.75 -28.29
C ASP A 166 6.77 6.06 -27.80
N ARG A 167 6.36 7.19 -28.39
CA ARG A 167 6.80 8.52 -27.95
C ARG A 167 6.48 8.77 -26.48
N ILE A 168 5.27 8.44 -26.03
CA ILE A 168 4.84 8.64 -24.63
C ILE A 168 5.59 7.70 -23.69
N VAL A 169 5.85 6.47 -24.12
CA VAL A 169 6.63 5.49 -23.35
C VAL A 169 8.07 5.97 -23.19
N GLU A 170 8.70 6.48 -24.24
CA GLU A 170 10.05 7.05 -24.19
C GLU A 170 10.12 8.28 -23.28
N ASP A 171 9.17 9.21 -23.42
CA ASP A 171 9.05 10.39 -22.55
C ASP A 171 8.93 9.98 -21.07
N PHE A 172 8.08 8.99 -20.77
CA PHE A 172 7.89 8.51 -19.39
C PHE A 172 9.12 7.76 -18.88
N ALA A 173 9.80 6.98 -19.73
CA ALA A 173 11.01 6.25 -19.35
C ALA A 173 12.14 7.19 -18.89
N GLY A 174 12.30 8.35 -19.55
CA GLY A 174 13.24 9.38 -19.11
C GLY A 174 12.98 9.83 -17.67
N HIS A 175 11.72 10.12 -17.33
CA HIS A 175 11.35 10.51 -15.97
C HIS A 175 11.44 9.38 -14.95
N ALA A 176 11.06 8.15 -15.34
CA ALA A 176 11.17 6.99 -14.48
C ALA A 176 12.63 6.77 -14.04
N ALA A 177 13.59 6.94 -14.96
CA ALA A 177 15.02 6.83 -14.68
C ALA A 177 15.50 7.92 -13.68
N GLU A 178 15.09 9.17 -13.86
CA GLU A 178 15.43 10.29 -12.95
C GLU A 178 14.90 10.05 -11.53
N LEU A 179 13.73 9.42 -11.40
CA LEU A 179 13.08 9.14 -10.13
C LEU A 179 13.58 7.86 -9.45
N GLY A 180 14.46 7.09 -10.10
CA GLY A 180 14.90 5.79 -9.61
C GLY A 180 13.80 4.73 -9.60
N LEU A 181 12.77 4.88 -10.45
CA LEU A 181 11.75 3.86 -10.63
C LEU A 181 12.35 2.68 -11.43
N PRO A 182 12.48 1.48 -10.83
CA PRO A 182 13.31 0.41 -11.42
C PRO A 182 12.70 -0.17 -12.71
N SER A 183 11.37 -0.23 -12.81
CA SER A 183 10.68 -0.69 -14.01
C SER A 183 9.21 -0.23 -14.01
N PHE A 184 8.61 -0.20 -15.21
CA PHE A 184 7.18 -0.03 -15.40
C PHE A 184 6.72 -0.84 -16.62
N THR A 185 5.43 -1.17 -16.69
CA THR A 185 4.82 -1.87 -17.82
C THR A 185 3.91 -0.92 -18.60
N PRO A 186 4.23 -0.54 -19.84
CA PRO A 186 3.35 0.28 -20.65
C PRO A 186 2.26 -0.57 -21.32
N ILE A 187 1.00 -0.10 -21.27
CA ILE A 187 -0.14 -0.76 -21.91
C ILE A 187 -0.98 0.31 -22.63
N PRO A 188 -1.16 0.23 -23.96
CA PRO A 188 -2.03 1.13 -24.71
C PRO A 188 -3.48 0.69 -24.50
N VAL A 189 -4.35 1.60 -24.09
CA VAL A 189 -5.76 1.31 -23.78
C VAL A 189 -6.71 2.36 -24.37
N SER A 190 -7.95 1.97 -24.58
CA SER A 190 -9.08 2.91 -24.65
C SER A 190 -10.11 2.53 -23.62
N ALA A 191 -10.12 3.24 -22.49
CA ALA A 191 -11.08 2.99 -21.41
C ALA A 191 -12.55 3.13 -21.86
N LEU A 192 -12.80 4.06 -22.79
CA LEU A 192 -14.15 4.34 -23.27
C LEU A 192 -14.66 3.20 -24.16
N VAL A 193 -13.84 2.74 -25.11
CA VAL A 193 -14.23 1.73 -26.11
C VAL A 193 -14.00 0.30 -25.60
N GLY A 194 -13.06 0.10 -24.68
CA GLY A 194 -12.74 -1.19 -24.06
C GLY A 194 -11.45 -1.85 -24.58
N ASP A 195 -10.78 -1.25 -25.58
CA ASP A 195 -9.55 -1.78 -26.17
C ASP A 195 -8.45 -2.00 -25.10
N ASN A 196 -7.93 -3.22 -25.02
CA ASN A 196 -6.87 -3.66 -24.08
C ASN A 196 -7.21 -3.46 -22.59
N VAL A 197 -8.48 -3.26 -22.22
CA VAL A 197 -8.88 -3.14 -20.81
C VAL A 197 -9.14 -4.51 -20.20
N VAL A 198 -10.08 -5.27 -20.78
CA VAL A 198 -10.39 -6.64 -20.37
C VAL A 198 -9.91 -7.61 -21.43
N ASP A 199 -10.34 -7.39 -22.67
CA ASP A 199 -9.94 -8.17 -23.83
C ASP A 199 -8.84 -7.43 -24.63
N ARG A 200 -8.02 -8.19 -25.34
CA ARG A 200 -7.02 -7.64 -26.26
C ARG A 200 -7.71 -6.93 -27.43
N SER A 201 -7.17 -5.79 -27.82
CA SER A 201 -7.68 -4.96 -28.92
C SER A 201 -7.41 -5.62 -30.27
N ALA A 202 -8.38 -5.51 -31.18
CA ALA A 202 -8.21 -5.83 -32.60
C ALA A 202 -7.74 -4.62 -33.44
N HIS A 203 -7.62 -3.44 -32.83
CA HIS A 203 -7.19 -2.20 -33.50
C HIS A 203 -5.68 -1.95 -33.37
N MET A 204 -5.03 -2.63 -32.43
CA MET A 204 -3.61 -2.44 -32.08
C MET A 204 -2.84 -3.76 -32.22
N ASP A 205 -2.90 -4.39 -33.40
CA ASP A 205 -2.19 -5.65 -33.69
C ASP A 205 -0.66 -5.57 -33.49
N TRP A 206 -0.11 -4.35 -33.54
CA TRP A 206 1.29 -4.06 -33.25
C TRP A 206 1.63 -4.27 -31.75
N PHE A 207 0.65 -4.16 -30.86
CA PHE A 207 0.85 -4.37 -29.42
C PHE A 207 0.74 -5.86 -29.07
N GLY A 208 1.90 -6.52 -28.91
CA GLY A 208 1.97 -7.94 -28.53
C GLY A 208 1.75 -8.26 -27.05
N GLY A 209 1.52 -7.25 -26.21
CA GLY A 209 1.38 -7.39 -24.75
C GLY A 209 0.00 -7.90 -24.29
N PRO A 210 -0.16 -8.14 -22.97
CA PRO A 210 -1.44 -8.55 -22.39
C PRO A 210 -2.43 -7.38 -22.33
N ALA A 211 -3.72 -7.70 -22.25
CA ALA A 211 -4.71 -6.72 -21.80
C ALA A 211 -4.45 -6.33 -20.32
N LEU A 212 -4.99 -5.19 -19.89
CA LEU A 212 -4.78 -4.70 -18.53
C LEU A 212 -5.28 -5.70 -17.47
N LEU A 213 -6.47 -6.28 -17.63
CA LEU A 213 -6.98 -7.28 -16.68
C LEU A 213 -6.08 -8.53 -16.65
N GLU A 214 -5.67 -9.03 -17.81
CA GLU A 214 -4.75 -10.17 -17.94
C GLU A 214 -3.43 -9.89 -17.20
N PHE A 215 -2.88 -8.68 -17.32
CA PHE A 215 -1.70 -8.27 -16.55
C PHE A 215 -1.97 -8.27 -15.04
N LEU A 216 -3.08 -7.68 -14.61
CA LEU A 216 -3.48 -7.60 -13.19
C LEU A 216 -3.73 -8.99 -12.58
N GLU A 217 -4.19 -9.97 -13.36
CA GLU A 217 -4.37 -11.35 -12.88
C GLU A 217 -3.04 -12.08 -12.64
N ASN A 218 -2.00 -11.74 -13.40
CA ASN A 218 -0.75 -12.49 -13.42
C ASN A 218 0.43 -11.80 -12.70
N VAL A 219 0.30 -10.50 -12.35
CA VAL A 219 1.39 -9.79 -11.66
C VAL A 219 1.72 -10.47 -10.32
N PRO A 220 2.99 -10.81 -10.02
CA PRO A 220 3.35 -11.40 -8.73
C PRO A 220 2.98 -10.46 -7.56
N VAL A 221 2.45 -11.00 -6.47
CA VAL A 221 2.22 -10.26 -5.22
C VAL A 221 2.76 -11.03 -4.04
N GLY A 222 2.98 -10.34 -2.93
CA GLY A 222 3.15 -10.98 -1.62
C GLY A 222 4.38 -11.87 -1.40
N VAL A 223 5.39 -11.87 -2.28
CA VAL A 223 6.64 -12.61 -2.02
C VAL A 223 7.69 -11.65 -1.49
N GLU A 224 7.56 -11.26 -0.21
CA GLU A 224 8.80 -10.98 0.54
C GLU A 224 9.65 -12.25 0.47
N ALA A 225 10.94 -12.10 0.22
CA ALA A 225 11.82 -13.23 0.02
C ALA A 225 11.73 -14.16 1.25
N ALA A 226 11.67 -15.48 1.03
CA ALA A 226 11.47 -16.45 2.12
C ALA A 226 12.58 -16.40 3.19
N ASP A 227 13.71 -15.78 2.85
CA ASP A 227 14.90 -15.51 3.65
C ASP A 227 14.94 -14.09 4.25
N ALA A 228 13.88 -13.29 4.08
CA ALA A 228 13.79 -11.97 4.69
C ALA A 228 13.92 -12.06 6.23
N PRO A 229 14.63 -11.10 6.87
CA PRO A 229 14.76 -11.08 8.32
C PRO A 229 13.41 -11.07 9.03
N ALA A 230 13.29 -11.83 10.12
CA ALA A 230 12.05 -11.88 10.88
C ALA A 230 11.83 -10.58 11.66
N ARG A 231 10.67 -9.95 11.47
CA ARG A 231 10.24 -8.76 12.23
C ARG A 231 8.86 -9.02 12.83
N PHE A 232 8.78 -9.17 14.15
CA PHE A 232 7.53 -9.40 14.87
C PHE A 232 7.27 -8.29 15.89
N PRO A 233 6.56 -7.22 15.50
CA PRO A 233 6.12 -6.19 16.43
C PRO A 233 5.05 -6.74 17.38
N VAL A 234 5.31 -6.68 18.68
CA VAL A 234 4.36 -7.11 19.70
C VAL A 234 3.25 -6.09 19.81
N GLN A 235 2.02 -6.52 19.56
CA GLN A 235 0.82 -5.70 19.63
C GLN A 235 0.12 -5.84 20.98
N TYR A 236 0.14 -7.05 21.54
CA TYR A 236 -0.55 -7.38 22.78
C TYR A 236 0.18 -8.47 23.56
N VAL A 237 0.01 -8.48 24.88
CA VAL A 237 0.53 -9.54 25.76
C VAL A 237 -0.66 -10.20 26.45
N ILE A 238 -0.92 -11.45 26.07
CA ILE A 238 -2.00 -12.26 26.63
C ILE A 238 -1.38 -13.07 27.78
N ARG A 239 -2.04 -13.06 28.94
CA ARG A 239 -1.63 -13.84 30.12
C ARG A 239 -2.61 -14.97 30.35
N ASP A 240 -2.10 -16.19 30.40
CA ASP A 240 -2.83 -17.39 30.80
C ASP A 240 -2.09 -18.04 31.97
N GLY A 241 -2.53 -17.73 33.20
CA GLY A 241 -1.77 -18.04 34.41
C GLY A 241 -0.38 -17.40 34.40
N GLU A 242 0.66 -18.23 34.52
CA GLU A 242 2.08 -17.82 34.46
C GLU A 242 2.63 -17.73 33.03
N VAL A 243 1.88 -18.20 32.04
CA VAL A 243 2.32 -18.22 30.63
C VAL A 243 1.97 -16.89 29.97
N ARG A 244 2.92 -16.34 29.21
CA ARG A 244 2.74 -15.13 28.41
C ARG A 244 2.75 -15.50 26.93
N HIS A 245 1.73 -15.06 26.20
CA HIS A 245 1.69 -15.11 24.75
C HIS A 245 1.84 -13.70 24.22
N TYR A 246 2.89 -13.46 23.45
CA TYR A 246 3.13 -12.21 22.75
C TYR A 246 2.42 -12.27 21.40
N ALA A 247 1.36 -11.50 21.25
CA ALA A 247 0.49 -11.52 20.09
C ALA A 247 0.74 -10.32 19.17
N GLY A 248 0.69 -10.57 17.87
CA GLY A 248 0.88 -9.56 16.83
C GLY A 248 0.79 -10.17 15.44
N GLN A 249 1.13 -9.38 14.43
CA GLN A 249 1.30 -9.88 13.07
C GLN A 249 2.79 -9.99 12.76
N LEU A 250 3.24 -11.15 12.28
CA LEU A 250 4.59 -11.29 11.75
C LEU A 250 4.69 -10.42 10.49
N VAL A 251 5.58 -9.43 10.52
CA VAL A 251 5.64 -8.39 9.49
C VAL A 251 6.44 -8.85 8.28
N SER A 252 7.56 -9.52 8.53
CA SER A 252 8.47 -10.08 7.53
C SER A 252 9.11 -11.36 8.04
N GLY A 253 9.61 -12.18 7.12
CA GLY A 253 10.37 -13.41 7.40
C GLY A 253 9.53 -14.55 7.98
N ALA A 254 10.22 -15.47 8.67
CA ALA A 254 9.63 -16.62 9.32
C ALA A 254 10.17 -16.79 10.74
N LEU A 255 9.35 -17.34 11.64
CA LEU A 255 9.74 -17.72 13.00
C LEU A 255 9.47 -19.20 13.21
N ARG A 256 10.38 -19.90 13.90
CA ARG A 256 10.25 -21.31 14.25
C ARG A 256 10.37 -21.52 15.75
N VAL A 257 9.73 -22.56 16.25
CA VAL A 257 9.99 -23.05 17.61
C VAL A 257 11.46 -23.47 17.70
N GLY A 258 12.13 -23.05 18.78
CA GLY A 258 13.57 -23.19 18.98
C GLY A 258 14.42 -22.05 18.41
N ASP A 259 13.85 -21.10 17.66
CA ASP A 259 14.61 -19.94 17.19
C ASP A 259 15.09 -19.09 18.35
N ARG A 260 16.38 -18.70 18.29
CA ARG A 260 16.93 -17.67 19.16
C ARG A 260 16.52 -16.30 18.65
N VAL A 261 15.88 -15.52 19.51
CA VAL A 261 15.33 -14.21 19.16
C VAL A 261 15.89 -13.11 20.03
N THR A 262 15.85 -11.88 19.52
CA THR A 262 16.23 -10.66 20.25
C THR A 262 15.02 -9.73 20.33
N VAL A 263 14.75 -9.20 21.53
CA VAL A 263 13.70 -8.24 21.81
C VAL A 263 14.27 -6.82 21.76
N HIS A 264 13.64 -5.94 20.97
CA HIS A 264 14.00 -4.52 20.88
C HIS A 264 12.96 -3.64 21.56
N PRO A 265 13.37 -2.56 22.24
CA PRO A 265 14.72 -1.98 22.25
C PRO A 265 15.65 -2.50 23.36
N SER A 266 15.22 -3.46 24.19
CA SER A 266 16.03 -3.94 25.34
C SER A 266 17.32 -4.63 24.94
N GLY A 267 17.36 -5.25 23.75
CA GLY A 267 18.48 -6.04 23.25
C GLY A 267 18.59 -7.43 23.90
N GLU A 268 17.62 -7.82 24.72
CA GLU A 268 17.63 -9.11 25.40
C GLU A 268 17.32 -10.26 24.45
N SER A 269 18.06 -11.37 24.58
CA SER A 269 17.78 -12.58 23.81
C SER A 269 16.95 -13.60 24.59
N SER A 270 16.13 -14.37 23.88
CA SER A 270 15.43 -15.54 24.41
C SER A 270 15.26 -16.59 23.29
N GLU A 271 14.50 -17.64 23.58
CA GLU A 271 14.20 -18.73 22.64
C GLU A 271 12.68 -18.90 22.51
N ILE A 272 12.19 -19.14 21.30
CA ILE A 272 10.77 -19.41 21.06
C ILE A 272 10.44 -20.84 21.53
N THR A 273 9.53 -20.97 22.49
CA THR A 273 9.06 -22.28 22.99
C THR A 273 7.73 -22.71 22.38
N GLY A 274 7.04 -21.82 21.68
CA GLY A 274 5.80 -22.16 20.99
C GLY A 274 5.27 -21.02 20.15
N ILE A 275 4.59 -21.38 19.07
CA ILE A 275 3.91 -20.47 18.18
C ILE A 275 2.47 -20.96 18.01
N ASP A 276 1.50 -20.05 18.04
CA ASP A 276 0.12 -20.32 17.66
C ASP A 276 -0.27 -19.42 16.49
N VAL A 277 -0.74 -20.00 15.38
CA VAL A 277 -1.28 -19.27 14.23
C VAL A 277 -2.80 -19.35 14.32
N LEU A 278 -3.47 -18.19 14.43
CA LEU A 278 -4.93 -18.12 14.63
C LEU A 278 -5.44 -19.01 15.80
N GLY A 279 -4.64 -19.15 16.86
CA GLY A 279 -4.97 -19.95 18.04
C GLY A 279 -4.69 -21.44 17.91
N VAL A 280 -4.14 -21.90 16.79
CA VAL A 280 -3.73 -23.29 16.59
C VAL A 280 -2.21 -23.40 16.71
N PRO A 281 -1.67 -24.33 17.52
CA PRO A 281 -0.22 -24.54 17.62
C PRO A 281 0.43 -24.84 16.27
N ALA A 282 1.60 -24.25 16.03
CA ALA A 282 2.39 -24.44 14.83
C ALA A 282 3.89 -24.48 15.15
N GLU A 283 4.66 -25.24 14.37
CA GLU A 283 6.13 -25.28 14.47
C GLU A 283 6.80 -24.08 13.80
N VAL A 284 6.15 -23.52 12.77
CA VAL A 284 6.66 -22.41 11.95
C VAL A 284 5.52 -21.46 11.64
N ALA A 285 5.81 -20.15 11.68
CA ALA A 285 4.96 -19.10 11.16
C ALA A 285 5.69 -18.27 10.11
N TYR A 286 4.92 -17.74 9.16
CA TYR A 286 5.40 -16.95 8.03
C TYR A 286 4.68 -15.59 8.01
N ALA A 287 5.38 -14.53 7.63
CA ALA A 287 4.71 -13.28 7.34
C ALA A 287 3.72 -13.45 6.17
N PRO A 288 2.55 -12.77 6.17
CA PRO A 288 2.06 -11.84 7.18
C PRO A 288 1.05 -12.45 8.17
N GLN A 289 1.32 -13.62 8.76
CA GLN A 289 0.39 -14.29 9.68
C GLN A 289 0.24 -13.56 11.02
N SER A 290 -0.99 -13.56 11.55
CA SER A 290 -1.26 -13.17 12.94
C SER A 290 -0.98 -14.33 13.88
N ILE A 291 -0.06 -14.12 14.81
CA ILE A 291 0.50 -15.19 15.65
C ILE A 291 0.57 -14.79 17.12
N GLY A 292 0.54 -15.80 17.98
CA GLY A 292 0.99 -15.74 19.36
C GLY A 292 2.33 -16.46 19.51
N VAL A 293 3.29 -15.83 20.18
CA VAL A 293 4.62 -16.40 20.45
C VAL A 293 4.82 -16.56 21.95
N ARG A 294 5.35 -17.71 22.37
CA ARG A 294 5.83 -17.97 23.74
C ARG A 294 7.35 -17.98 23.75
N LEU A 295 7.94 -17.37 24.77
CA LEU A 295 9.39 -17.36 24.99
C LEU A 295 9.77 -18.25 26.17
N ALA A 296 11.00 -18.76 26.18
CA ALA A 296 11.52 -19.62 27.26
C ALA A 296 11.60 -18.89 28.60
N ASP A 297 11.87 -17.59 28.59
CA ASP A 297 11.96 -16.78 29.78
C ASP A 297 10.76 -15.83 29.89
N GLN A 298 10.32 -15.51 31.11
CA GLN A 298 9.38 -14.43 31.35
C GLN A 298 10.07 -13.05 31.18
N ARG A 299 10.41 -12.70 29.94
CA ARG A 299 10.97 -11.38 29.60
C ARG A 299 9.94 -10.28 29.78
N ASP A 300 10.42 -9.09 30.13
CA ASP A 300 9.60 -7.88 30.20
C ASP A 300 9.39 -7.33 28.78
N VAL A 301 8.62 -8.07 27.99
CA VAL A 301 8.21 -7.67 26.64
C VAL A 301 6.82 -7.08 26.73
N SER A 302 6.63 -5.95 26.06
CA SER A 302 5.43 -5.14 26.12
C SER A 302 4.97 -4.75 24.71
N ARG A 303 3.80 -4.10 24.62
CA ARG A 303 3.32 -3.54 23.36
C ARG A 303 4.30 -2.48 22.87
N GLY A 304 4.66 -2.55 21.58
CA GLY A 304 5.60 -1.63 20.96
C GLY A 304 7.05 -2.11 20.99
N ASP A 305 7.31 -3.27 21.60
CA ASP A 305 8.58 -3.96 21.44
C ASP A 305 8.54 -4.81 20.16
N MET A 306 9.71 -5.09 19.58
CA MET A 306 9.85 -5.89 18.38
C MET A 306 10.72 -7.10 18.64
N ILE A 307 10.21 -8.29 18.36
CA ILE A 307 10.97 -9.53 18.40
C ILE A 307 11.55 -9.78 17.00
N THR A 308 12.83 -10.08 16.94
CA THR A 308 13.57 -10.35 15.70
C THR A 308 14.32 -11.67 15.81
N ALA A 309 14.53 -12.34 14.69
CA ALA A 309 15.33 -13.56 14.62
C ALA A 309 16.45 -13.40 13.58
N GLY A 310 17.59 -14.07 13.83
CA GLY A 310 18.75 -14.05 12.94
C GLY A 310 19.77 -12.96 13.27
N VAL A 311 20.73 -12.78 12.35
CA VAL A 311 21.86 -11.86 12.49
C VAL A 311 21.56 -10.45 11.98
N ASP A 312 20.52 -10.30 11.16
CA ASP A 312 20.07 -9.01 10.67
C ASP A 312 19.13 -8.37 11.71
N VAL A 313 19.69 -7.39 12.41
CA VAL A 313 19.05 -6.67 13.51
C VAL A 313 18.72 -5.25 13.05
N PRO A 314 17.48 -4.75 13.27
CA PRO A 314 17.11 -3.40 12.89
C PRO A 314 17.97 -2.36 13.62
N ALA A 315 18.18 -1.21 12.97
CA ALA A 315 18.94 -0.12 13.54
C ALA A 315 18.19 0.50 14.73
N LEU A 316 18.83 0.53 15.89
CA LEU A 316 18.27 1.11 17.10
C LEU A 316 18.76 2.56 17.26
N THR A 317 17.91 3.54 16.93
CA THR A 317 18.30 4.97 16.93
C THR A 317 17.24 5.88 17.56
N ARG A 318 17.70 7.03 18.07
CA ARG A 318 16.83 8.15 18.47
C ARG A 318 16.81 9.29 17.46
N ASP A 319 17.77 9.30 16.54
CA ASP A 319 17.85 10.26 15.45
C ASP A 319 17.34 9.58 14.19
N VAL A 320 16.14 9.95 13.77
CA VAL A 320 15.46 9.35 12.62
C VAL A 320 15.52 10.34 11.47
N ARG A 321 16.17 9.93 10.38
CA ARG A 321 16.12 10.65 9.09
C ARG A 321 15.14 9.94 8.19
N ALA A 322 14.34 10.73 7.47
CA ALA A 322 13.30 10.17 6.61
C ALA A 322 12.92 11.13 5.49
N SER A 323 12.61 10.58 4.33
CA SER A 323 11.73 11.25 3.37
C SER A 323 10.30 11.23 3.89
N VAL A 324 9.53 12.28 3.64
CA VAL A 324 8.19 12.47 4.19
C VAL A 324 7.22 13.03 3.16
N CYS A 325 5.95 12.70 3.34
CA CYS A 325 4.83 13.43 2.76
C CYS A 325 3.97 14.01 3.88
N HIS A 326 3.81 15.33 3.89
CA HIS A 326 2.96 16.00 4.85
C HIS A 326 1.49 15.98 4.39
N LEU A 327 0.60 15.50 5.26
CA LEU A 327 -0.78 15.15 4.92
C LEU A 327 -1.79 16.16 5.50
N ALA A 328 -1.44 16.81 6.61
CA ALA A 328 -2.33 17.72 7.33
C ALA A 328 -2.22 19.17 6.83
N ASP A 329 -3.29 19.93 7.03
CA ASP A 329 -3.33 21.36 6.70
C ASP A 329 -2.50 22.20 7.70
N ARG A 330 -2.29 21.69 8.92
CA ARG A 330 -1.41 22.30 9.93
C ARG A 330 0.05 22.07 9.51
N PRO A 331 0.82 23.13 9.19
CA PRO A 331 2.21 22.99 8.76
C PRO A 331 3.08 22.29 9.81
N LEU A 332 4.03 21.48 9.34
CA LEU A 332 5.09 20.91 10.18
C LEU A 332 6.29 21.85 10.23
N ARG A 333 6.73 22.21 11.45
CA ARG A 333 7.82 23.17 11.68
C ARG A 333 8.94 22.58 12.52
N ILE A 334 10.15 23.10 12.33
CA ILE A 334 11.29 22.80 13.22
C ILE A 334 10.91 23.18 14.66
N GLY A 335 11.16 22.26 15.60
CA GLY A 335 10.82 22.40 17.02
C GLY A 335 9.45 21.85 17.39
N ASP A 336 8.60 21.46 16.42
CA ASP A 336 7.30 20.85 16.72
C ASP A 336 7.47 19.57 17.53
N ARG A 337 6.63 19.44 18.56
CA ARG A 337 6.48 18.21 19.35
C ARG A 337 5.42 17.34 18.70
N VAL A 338 5.82 16.13 18.33
CA VAL A 338 4.97 15.15 17.66
C VAL A 338 5.03 13.80 18.36
N LEU A 339 4.09 12.92 18.05
CA LEU A 339 4.19 11.50 18.35
C LEU A 339 4.62 10.76 17.09
N VAL A 340 5.65 9.94 17.17
CA VAL A 340 6.05 9.02 16.10
C VAL A 340 5.42 7.67 16.38
N ARG A 341 4.54 7.21 15.49
CA ARG A 341 4.05 5.83 15.52
C ARG A 341 4.79 5.00 14.49
N HIS A 342 5.58 4.06 14.98
CA HIS A 342 6.30 3.07 14.19
C HIS A 342 5.84 1.68 14.62
N THR A 343 5.34 0.89 13.67
CA THR A 343 4.69 -0.41 13.95
C THR A 343 3.66 -0.32 15.08
N THR A 344 3.88 -0.99 16.20
CA THR A 344 3.01 -1.00 17.39
C THR A 344 3.47 -0.02 18.48
N ARG A 345 4.60 0.68 18.28
CA ARG A 345 5.20 1.63 19.23
C ARG A 345 4.80 3.06 18.89
N THR A 346 4.49 3.86 19.91
CA THR A 346 4.29 5.30 19.79
C THR A 346 5.21 6.01 20.77
N VAL A 347 6.08 6.89 20.28
CA VAL A 347 7.04 7.64 21.11
C VAL A 347 6.91 9.14 20.87
N LYS A 348 7.22 9.96 21.88
CA LYS A 348 7.33 11.42 21.70
C LYS A 348 8.58 11.73 20.87
N ALA A 349 8.50 12.75 20.01
CA ALA A 349 9.63 13.25 19.25
C ALA A 349 9.57 14.77 19.05
N ILE A 350 10.70 15.33 18.64
CA ILE A 350 10.83 16.74 18.23
C ILE A 350 11.36 16.78 16.81
N VAL A 351 10.77 17.62 15.96
CA VAL A 351 11.28 17.94 14.62
C VAL A 351 12.56 18.75 14.77
N LYS A 352 13.70 18.21 14.31
CA LYS A 352 15.01 18.85 14.43
C LYS A 352 15.38 19.66 13.20
N ASP A 353 15.03 19.16 12.02
CA ASP A 353 15.40 19.76 10.75
C ASP A 353 14.45 19.30 9.64
N LEU A 354 14.32 20.12 8.60
CA LEU A 354 13.49 19.89 7.41
C LEU A 354 14.33 20.02 6.11
N ASP A 355 15.62 19.71 6.18
CA ASP A 355 16.58 19.71 5.06
C ASP A 355 16.58 21.03 4.27
N GLY A 356 16.62 22.14 5.01
CA GLY A 356 16.64 23.51 4.47
C GLY A 356 15.27 24.15 4.21
N ALA A 357 14.17 23.40 4.32
CA ALA A 357 12.82 23.98 4.27
C ALA A 357 12.47 24.70 5.60
N GLY A 358 11.73 25.80 5.52
CA GLY A 358 11.26 26.52 6.72
C GLY A 358 10.09 25.82 7.42
N GLU A 359 9.19 25.22 6.63
CA GLU A 359 8.07 24.38 7.07
C GLU A 359 7.67 23.43 5.93
N LEU A 360 6.92 22.37 6.26
CA LEU A 360 6.23 21.55 5.27
C LEU A 360 4.72 21.80 5.38
N SER A 361 4.11 22.15 4.26
CA SER A 361 2.66 22.38 4.10
C SER A 361 1.98 21.15 3.52
N ALA A 362 0.64 21.14 3.55
CA ALA A 362 -0.14 20.01 3.05
C ALA A 362 0.27 19.65 1.62
N ASN A 363 0.46 18.35 1.37
CA ASN A 363 0.92 17.77 0.11
C ASN A 363 2.41 17.93 -0.21
N ASP A 364 3.18 18.61 0.64
CA ASP A 364 4.62 18.73 0.41
C ASP A 364 5.32 17.38 0.60
N LEU A 365 6.23 17.10 -0.33
CA LEU A 365 7.24 16.07 -0.19
C LEU A 365 8.52 16.73 0.31
N GLY A 366 9.17 16.13 1.29
CA GLY A 366 10.39 16.69 1.86
C GLY A 366 11.17 15.66 2.64
N ARG A 367 12.15 16.14 3.40
CA ARG A 367 12.93 15.32 4.33
C ARG A 367 12.79 15.89 5.73
N VAL A 368 12.90 15.00 6.72
CA VAL A 368 12.85 15.38 8.13
C VAL A 368 13.96 14.67 8.90
N THR A 369 14.52 15.37 9.87
CA THR A 369 15.26 14.76 10.98
C THR A 369 14.44 14.89 12.25
N LEU A 370 14.20 13.78 12.93
CA LEU A 370 13.46 13.71 14.18
C LEU A 370 14.38 13.27 15.31
N ARG A 371 14.18 13.82 16.51
CA ARG A 371 14.74 13.28 17.75
C ARG A 371 13.63 12.64 18.58
N THR A 372 13.65 11.32 18.72
CA THR A 372 12.70 10.59 19.57
C THR A 372 13.16 10.56 21.03
N ALA A 373 12.19 10.46 21.96
CA ALA A 373 12.46 10.36 23.39
C ALA A 373 13.09 9.00 23.77
N GLU A 374 12.70 7.95 23.04
CA GLU A 374 13.14 6.57 23.20
C GLU A 374 13.63 6.03 21.85
N PRO A 375 14.60 5.10 21.83
CA PRO A 375 15.09 4.57 20.58
C PRO A 375 14.02 3.73 19.87
N LEU A 376 13.99 3.81 18.54
CA LEU A 376 13.16 3.00 17.66
C LEU A 376 14.01 1.96 16.94
N ALA A 377 13.48 0.75 16.78
CA ALA A 377 14.09 -0.31 15.99
C ALA A 377 13.58 -0.19 14.55
N LEU A 378 14.40 0.39 13.68
CA LEU A 378 14.02 0.76 12.31
C LEU A 378 14.80 -0.07 11.29
N ASP A 379 14.13 -0.42 10.20
CA ASP A 379 14.80 -0.85 8.98
C ASP A 379 14.83 0.32 7.99
N ASP A 380 15.72 0.25 7.00
CA ASP A 380 15.67 1.18 5.88
C ASP A 380 14.40 0.90 5.07
N TYR A 381 13.65 1.94 4.69
CA TYR A 381 12.45 1.78 3.87
C TYR A 381 12.77 1.09 2.53
N ALA A 382 14.02 1.17 2.07
CA ALA A 382 14.52 0.48 0.91
C ALA A 382 14.55 -1.04 1.03
N LEU A 383 14.75 -1.55 2.24
CA LEU A 383 14.84 -2.97 2.53
C LEU A 383 13.51 -3.50 3.04
N SER A 384 12.77 -2.71 3.82
CA SER A 384 11.46 -3.09 4.35
C SER A 384 10.49 -1.91 4.40
N ARG A 385 9.44 -1.96 3.58
CA ARG A 385 8.38 -0.94 3.59
C ARG A 385 7.62 -0.89 4.91
N ARG A 386 7.45 -2.04 5.59
CA ARG A 386 6.60 -2.12 6.79
C ARG A 386 7.32 -1.66 8.06
N THR A 387 8.61 -1.95 8.19
CA THR A 387 9.42 -1.55 9.35
C THR A 387 10.34 -0.35 9.07
N GLY A 388 10.39 0.15 7.85
CA GLY A 388 10.94 1.46 7.51
C GLY A 388 9.90 2.58 7.41
N ALA A 389 8.62 2.31 7.63
CA ALA A 389 7.55 3.33 7.63
C ALA A 389 7.17 3.79 9.03
N PHE A 390 6.80 5.06 9.15
CA PHE A 390 6.14 5.60 10.35
C PHE A 390 5.15 6.71 9.98
N ILE A 391 4.36 7.13 10.97
CA ILE A 391 3.58 8.36 10.87
C ILE A 391 3.89 9.31 12.02
N LEU A 392 3.82 10.60 11.74
CA LEU A 392 3.77 11.66 12.75
C LEU A 392 2.31 11.93 13.11
N ILE A 393 2.05 12.00 14.40
CA ILE A 393 0.72 12.22 14.97
C ILE A 393 0.77 13.49 15.81
N ASP A 394 -0.27 14.31 15.70
CA ASP A 394 -0.45 15.46 16.56
C ASP A 394 -0.77 15.00 18.00
N PRO A 395 0.04 15.37 19.00
CA PRO A 395 -0.23 15.00 20.39
C PRO A 395 -1.49 15.66 20.96
N ALA A 396 -2.03 16.71 20.35
CA ALA A 396 -3.19 17.43 20.86
C ALA A 396 -4.51 16.68 20.58
N ASP A 397 -4.68 16.15 19.37
CA ASP A 397 -5.94 15.55 18.92
C ASP A 397 -5.80 14.14 18.33
N GLY A 398 -4.57 13.64 18.16
CA GLY A 398 -4.31 12.31 17.60
C GLY A 398 -4.43 12.23 16.07
N SER A 399 -4.56 13.36 15.37
CA SER A 399 -4.59 13.40 13.90
C SER A 399 -3.24 13.02 13.30
N THR A 400 -3.26 12.39 12.11
CA THR A 400 -2.03 12.07 11.37
C THR A 400 -1.54 13.30 10.62
N LEU A 401 -0.33 13.76 10.92
CA LEU A 401 0.29 14.92 10.31
C LEU A 401 1.08 14.55 9.05
N THR A 402 1.91 13.52 9.12
CA THR A 402 2.93 13.23 8.11
C THR A 402 3.14 11.73 8.00
N ALA A 403 3.30 11.21 6.79
CA ALA A 403 3.82 9.86 6.54
C ALA A 403 5.33 9.94 6.29
N GLY A 404 6.10 9.03 6.87
CA GLY A 404 7.56 9.02 6.76
C GLY A 404 8.13 7.67 6.35
N MET A 405 9.20 7.74 5.56
CA MET A 405 9.97 6.62 5.02
C MET A 405 11.42 6.79 5.48
N VAL A 406 11.85 5.91 6.37
CA VAL A 406 13.17 5.97 7.02
C VAL A 406 14.28 5.80 5.99
N GLU A 407 15.30 6.65 6.12
CA GLU A 407 16.55 6.59 5.37
C GLU A 407 17.70 6.31 6.37
N LEU A 408 18.21 5.08 6.38
CA LEU A 408 19.35 4.69 7.19
C LEU A 408 20.62 4.86 6.34
N SER A 409 21.39 5.91 6.65
CA SER A 409 22.65 6.24 5.99
C SER A 409 23.76 5.24 6.26
#